data_AF-A0A955RGK3-F1
#
_entry.id   AF-A0A955RGK3-F1
#
_cell.length_a   1.000
_cell.length_b   1.000
_cell.length_c   1.000
_cell.angle_alpha   90.00
_cell.angle_beta   90.00
_cell.angle_gamma   90.00
#
_symmetry.space_group_name_H-M   'P 1'
#
loop_
_entity.id
_entity.type
_entity.pdbx_description
1 polymer ?
#
loop_
_entity_poly.entity_id
_entity_poly.type
_entity_poly.pdbx_seq_one_letter_code
_entity_poly.pdbx_strand_id
1 'polypeptide(L)'
;MRVTIVGPGRLGRSLHHWLEQARVQVALAGRGDPVPDADVVLLCVPDRALAQVASALPTGPVLLHCSGAAELDVLRPHTRVGSLHPLMTFPGPEVALPDPSTVPAAVAGTDEARQVATELAHLLGFHPFEVPGDRRLYHA
;
A
#
# COMPACT_ATOMS: atom_id res chain seq x y z
N MET A 1 -2.05 15.29 2.64
CA MET A 1 -1.38 14.16 1.97
C MET A 1 -2.20 13.76 0.75
N ARG A 2 -1.55 13.66 -0.41
CA ARG A 2 -2.09 13.12 -1.66
C ARG A 2 -1.65 11.66 -1.82
N VAL A 3 -2.58 10.78 -2.13
CA VAL A 3 -2.34 9.34 -2.28
C VAL A 3 -2.76 8.89 -3.67
N THR A 4 -1.87 8.20 -4.39
CA THR A 4 -2.26 7.49 -5.61
C THR A 4 -2.21 5.99 -5.36
N ILE A 5 -3.33 5.30 -5.58
CA ILE A 5 -3.40 3.85 -5.56
C ILE A 5 -3.20 3.32 -6.97
N VAL A 6 -2.23 2.43 -7.16
CA VAL A 6 -2.01 1.73 -8.44
C VAL A 6 -2.54 0.32 -8.32
N GLY A 7 -3.52 -0.04 -9.15
CA GLY A 7 -4.18 -1.35 -9.12
C GLY A 7 -5.62 -1.29 -8.63
N PRO A 8 -6.62 -1.13 -9.53
CA PRO A 8 -8.04 -1.03 -9.21
C PRO A 8 -8.68 -2.41 -8.94
N GLY A 9 -7.96 -3.30 -8.26
CA GLY A 9 -8.47 -4.60 -7.84
C GLY A 9 -9.43 -4.50 -6.65
N ARG A 10 -9.72 -5.64 -6.02
CA ARG A 10 -10.58 -5.69 -4.82
C ARG A 10 -10.00 -4.81 -3.69
N LEU A 11 -8.74 -5.05 -3.34
CA LEU A 11 -8.06 -4.26 -2.30
C LEU A 11 -7.97 -2.78 -2.68
N GLY A 12 -7.41 -2.45 -3.85
CA GLY A 12 -7.20 -1.05 -4.23
C GLY A 12 -8.49 -0.22 -4.26
N ARG A 13 -9.61 -0.79 -4.73
CA ARG A 13 -10.91 -0.09 -4.70
C ARG A 13 -11.50 0.01 -3.28
N SER A 14 -11.28 -0.99 -2.42
CA SER A 14 -11.67 -0.89 -1.00
C SER A 14 -10.89 0.21 -0.27
N LEU A 15 -9.57 0.28 -0.47
CA LEU A 15 -8.72 1.32 0.12
C LEU A 15 -9.10 2.70 -0.41
N HIS A 16 -9.35 2.83 -1.72
CA HIS A 16 -9.82 4.09 -2.31
C HIS A 16 -11.09 4.57 -1.62
N HIS A 17 -12.08 3.69 -1.47
CA HIS A 17 -13.35 4.02 -0.83
C HIS A 17 -13.16 4.55 0.60
N TRP A 18 -12.35 3.87 1.43
CA TRP A 18 -12.11 4.34 2.81
C TRP A 18 -11.31 5.64 2.87
N LEU A 19 -10.34 5.85 1.99
CA LEU A 19 -9.58 7.10 1.92
C LEU A 19 -10.47 8.27 1.48
N GLU A 20 -11.40 8.07 0.55
CA GLU A 20 -12.40 9.08 0.18
C GLU A 20 -13.31 9.43 1.37
N GLN A 21 -13.79 8.43 2.12
CA GLN A 21 -14.59 8.64 3.33
C GLN A 21 -13.80 9.41 4.41
N ALA A 22 -12.51 9.14 4.54
CA ALA A 22 -11.58 9.87 5.40
C ALA A 22 -11.18 11.26 4.84
N ARG A 23 -11.75 11.68 3.70
CA ARG A 23 -11.47 12.96 3.01
C ARG A 23 -10.00 13.17 2.62
N VAL A 24 -9.30 12.08 2.37
CA VAL A 24 -7.94 12.10 1.80
C VAL A 24 -8.04 12.37 0.31
N GLN A 25 -7.14 13.20 -0.23
CA GLN A 25 -7.03 13.37 -1.68
C GLN A 25 -6.43 12.09 -2.28
N VAL A 26 -7.30 11.23 -2.82
CA VAL A 26 -6.93 9.92 -3.34
C VAL A 26 -7.28 9.81 -4.82
N ALA A 27 -6.36 9.25 -5.61
CA ALA A 27 -6.59 8.87 -7.00
C ALA A 27 -6.41 7.35 -7.17
N LEU A 28 -7.08 6.78 -8.16
CA LEU A 28 -6.95 5.38 -8.55
C LEU A 28 -6.46 5.27 -9.99
N ALA A 29 -5.33 4.59 -10.19
CA ALA A 29 -4.74 4.36 -11.50
C ALA A 29 -4.78 2.86 -11.88
N GLY A 30 -5.30 2.58 -13.07
CA GLY A 30 -5.31 1.28 -13.71
C GLY A 30 -4.03 0.94 -14.45
N ARG A 31 -4.03 -0.22 -15.10
CA ARG A 31 -2.92 -0.64 -15.94
C ARG A 31 -2.84 0.24 -17.18
N GLY A 32 -1.71 0.91 -17.37
CA GLY A 32 -1.47 1.78 -18.52
C GLY A 32 -2.01 3.20 -18.36
N ASP A 33 -2.69 3.48 -17.26
CA ASP A 33 -3.13 4.83 -16.93
C ASP A 33 -1.94 5.67 -16.46
N PRO A 34 -1.96 7.00 -16.71
CA PRO A 34 -1.01 7.89 -16.07
C PRO A 34 -1.18 7.83 -14.56
N VAL A 35 -0.07 7.80 -13.82
CA VAL A 35 -0.06 7.82 -12.36
C VAL A 35 0.07 9.27 -11.90
N PRO A 36 -0.96 9.87 -11.28
CA PRO A 36 -0.91 11.26 -10.85
C PRO A 36 0.16 11.51 -9.79
N ASP A 37 0.69 12.73 -9.76
CA ASP A 37 1.62 13.17 -8.72
C ASP A 37 0.98 13.06 -7.33
N ALA A 38 1.74 12.51 -6.38
CA ALA A 38 1.27 12.20 -5.04
C ALA A 38 2.42 12.25 -4.03
N ASP A 39 2.07 12.35 -2.76
CA ASP A 39 3.05 12.27 -1.68
C ASP A 39 3.34 10.78 -1.37
N VAL A 40 2.34 9.92 -1.59
CA VAL A 40 2.40 8.46 -1.41
C VAL A 40 1.82 7.75 -2.63
N VAL A 41 2.52 6.74 -3.12
CA VAL A 41 2.01 5.80 -4.11
C VAL A 41 1.86 4.42 -3.44
N LEU A 42 0.65 3.86 -3.48
CA LEU A 42 0.34 2.55 -2.90
C LEU A 42 0.07 1.52 -4.00
N LEU A 43 0.95 0.53 -4.11
CA LEU A 43 0.86 -0.55 -5.08
C LEU A 43 -0.06 -1.67 -4.58
N CYS A 44 -1.28 -1.67 -5.11
CA CYS A 44 -2.31 -2.71 -4.94
C CYS A 44 -2.35 -3.65 -6.16
N VAL A 45 -1.19 -4.05 -6.66
CA VAL A 45 -1.03 -4.94 -7.83
C VAL A 45 -0.60 -6.35 -7.40
N PRO A 46 -0.76 -7.38 -8.25
CA PRO A 46 -0.21 -8.70 -7.96
C PRO A 46 1.32 -8.65 -7.77
N ASP A 47 1.86 -9.47 -6.87
CA ASP A 47 3.28 -9.49 -6.51
C ASP A 47 4.22 -9.55 -7.71
N ARG A 48 3.90 -10.39 -8.69
CA ARG A 48 4.66 -10.53 -9.95
C ARG A 48 4.78 -9.24 -10.78
N ALA A 49 3.93 -8.25 -10.52
CA ALA A 49 3.92 -6.97 -11.22
C ALA A 49 4.62 -5.85 -10.44
N LEU A 50 4.97 -6.06 -9.15
CA LEU A 50 5.52 -5.00 -8.30
C LEU A 50 6.78 -4.37 -8.90
N ALA A 51 7.77 -5.19 -9.28
CA ALA A 51 9.03 -4.71 -9.83
C ALA A 51 8.84 -3.91 -11.13
N GLN A 52 8.00 -4.43 -12.02
CA GLN A 52 7.71 -3.76 -13.28
C GLN A 52 7.04 -2.40 -13.04
N VAL A 53 6.01 -2.35 -12.19
CA VAL A 53 5.26 -1.13 -11.90
C VAL A 53 6.15 -0.11 -11.19
N ALA A 54 6.88 -0.52 -10.15
CA ALA A 54 7.80 0.35 -9.42
C ALA A 54 8.86 0.97 -10.34
N SER A 55 9.45 0.18 -11.25
CA SER A 55 10.48 0.67 -12.18
C SER A 55 9.97 1.72 -13.19
N ALA A 56 8.66 1.77 -13.45
CA ALA A 56 8.04 2.71 -14.36
C ALA A 56 7.62 4.03 -13.69
N LEU A 57 7.66 4.10 -12.35
CA LEU A 57 7.28 5.28 -11.59
C LEU A 57 8.47 6.23 -11.43
N PRO A 58 8.23 7.55 -11.38
CA PRO A 58 9.26 8.51 -11.02
C PRO A 58 9.67 8.31 -9.55
N THR A 59 10.96 8.49 -9.27
CA THR A 59 11.44 8.61 -7.89
C THR A 59 10.96 9.92 -7.29
N GLY A 60 10.67 9.94 -5.99
CA GLY A 60 10.14 11.14 -5.34
C GLY A 60 9.21 10.76 -4.21
N PRO A 61 8.00 10.24 -4.49
CA PRO A 61 7.03 9.87 -3.46
C PRO A 61 7.51 8.73 -2.56
N VAL A 62 6.83 8.56 -1.42
CA VAL A 62 6.92 7.30 -0.66
C VAL A 62 6.20 6.21 -1.45
N LEU A 63 6.88 5.09 -1.72
CA LEU A 63 6.31 3.95 -2.42
C LEU A 63 6.03 2.80 -1.45
N LEU A 64 4.77 2.43 -1.33
CA LEU A 64 4.31 1.32 -0.50
C LEU A 64 3.75 0.20 -1.36
N HIS A 65 3.92 -1.06 -0.97
CA HIS A 65 3.17 -2.18 -1.53
C HIS A 65 2.29 -2.88 -0.49
N CYS A 66 1.27 -3.60 -0.96
CA CYS A 66 0.38 -4.39 -0.09
C CYS A 66 0.72 -5.89 -0.02
N SER A 67 1.77 -6.34 -0.71
CA SER A 67 2.20 -7.74 -0.62
C SER A 67 2.63 -8.08 0.80
N GLY A 68 2.13 -9.22 1.28
CA GLY A 68 2.56 -9.84 2.52
C GLY A 68 3.65 -10.88 2.31
N ALA A 69 4.34 -10.92 1.16
CA ALA A 69 5.40 -11.89 0.89
C ALA A 69 6.60 -11.29 0.14
N ALA A 70 6.39 -10.20 -0.60
CA ALA A 70 7.46 -9.53 -1.33
C ALA A 70 8.40 -8.78 -0.37
N GLU A 71 9.69 -8.87 -0.67
CA GLU A 71 10.72 -8.04 -0.06
C GLU A 71 10.74 -6.64 -0.68
N LEU A 72 11.24 -5.65 0.06
CA LEU A 72 11.27 -4.25 -0.40
C LEU A 72 12.19 -4.02 -1.61
N ASP A 73 13.12 -4.95 -1.89
CA ASP A 73 14.01 -4.88 -3.06
C ASP A 73 13.27 -4.89 -4.40
N VAL A 74 12.01 -5.36 -4.43
CA VAL A 74 11.16 -5.25 -5.64
C VAL A 74 10.81 -3.80 -5.98
N LEU A 75 11.00 -2.86 -5.06
CA LEU A 75 10.70 -1.44 -5.26
C LEU A 75 11.91 -0.61 -5.72
N ARG A 76 13.05 -1.25 -6.01
CA ARG A 76 14.22 -0.55 -6.58
C ARG A 76 13.84 0.15 -7.91
N PRO A 77 14.40 1.35 -8.19
CA PRO A 77 15.50 2.00 -7.47
C PRO A 77 15.05 2.96 -6.35
N HIS A 78 13.79 2.89 -5.90
CA HIS A 78 13.27 3.86 -4.94
C HIS A 78 13.88 3.65 -3.54
N THR A 79 14.10 4.75 -2.82
CA THR A 79 14.73 4.74 -1.48
C THR A 79 13.75 5.00 -0.35
N ARG A 80 12.61 5.65 -0.64
CA ARG A 80 11.53 5.92 0.32
C ARG A 80 10.47 4.81 0.23
N VAL A 81 10.84 3.59 0.62
CA VAL A 81 10.06 2.37 0.32
C VAL A 81 9.59 1.63 1.56
N GLY A 82 8.39 1.04 1.48
CA GLY A 82 7.82 0.25 2.54
C GLY A 82 6.67 -0.65 2.09
N SER A 83 6.00 -1.23 3.06
CA SER A 83 4.82 -2.07 2.89
C SER A 83 3.75 -1.69 3.90
N LEU A 84 2.49 -1.79 3.46
CA LEU A 84 1.29 -1.75 4.28
C LEU A 84 0.47 -2.97 3.86
N HIS A 85 0.62 -4.07 4.60
CA HIS A 85 -0.05 -5.34 4.31
C HIS A 85 -1.21 -5.54 5.30
N PRO A 86 -2.47 -5.39 4.88
CA PRO A 86 -3.60 -5.73 5.74
C PRO A 86 -3.75 -7.25 5.81
N LEU A 87 -3.82 -7.81 7.02
CA LEU A 87 -3.85 -9.26 7.29
C LEU A 87 -5.28 -9.81 7.16
N MET A 88 -5.90 -9.58 6.01
CA MET A 88 -7.21 -10.13 5.70
C MET A 88 -7.47 -10.26 4.20
N THR A 89 -8.57 -10.92 3.85
CA THR A 89 -9.07 -10.96 2.48
C THR A 89 -10.05 -9.84 2.22
N PHE A 90 -9.93 -9.16 1.08
CA PHE A 90 -10.83 -8.10 0.65
C PHE A 90 -11.75 -8.61 -0.46
N PRO A 91 -13.07 -8.68 -0.24
CA PRO A 91 -14.04 -9.05 -1.27
C PRO A 91 -14.16 -8.01 -2.40
N GLY A 92 -13.90 -6.74 -2.08
CA GLY A 92 -14.11 -5.59 -2.97
C GLY A 92 -15.39 -4.81 -2.60
N PRO A 93 -15.43 -3.49 -2.89
CA PRO A 93 -16.53 -2.63 -2.46
C PRO A 93 -17.89 -2.99 -3.06
N GLU A 94 -17.92 -3.65 -4.22
CA GLU A 94 -19.16 -4.10 -4.86
C GLU A 94 -19.80 -5.32 -4.19
N VAL A 95 -19.04 -6.06 -3.37
CA VAL A 95 -19.53 -7.27 -2.67
C VAL A 95 -19.82 -6.94 -1.21
N ALA A 96 -18.78 -6.57 -0.46
CA ALA A 96 -18.86 -6.19 0.94
C ALA A 96 -17.54 -5.56 1.36
N LEU A 97 -17.62 -4.45 2.08
CA LEU A 97 -16.48 -3.89 2.80
C LEU A 97 -16.48 -4.42 4.24
N PRO A 98 -15.36 -4.98 4.72
CA PRO A 98 -15.24 -5.30 6.13
C PRO A 98 -15.27 -4.03 6.97
N ASP A 99 -15.52 -4.17 8.28
CA ASP A 99 -15.29 -3.08 9.22
C ASP A 99 -13.78 -2.78 9.27
N PRO A 100 -13.32 -1.58 8.86
CA PRO A 100 -11.90 -1.25 8.86
C PRO A 100 -11.28 -1.34 10.25
N SER A 101 -12.05 -1.10 11.32
CA SER A 101 -11.58 -1.20 12.71
C SER A 101 -11.27 -2.64 13.14
N THR A 102 -11.52 -3.62 12.29
CA THR A 102 -11.19 -5.04 12.57
C THR A 102 -9.93 -5.50 11.83
N VAL A 103 -9.25 -4.60 11.09
CA VAL A 103 -8.18 -4.97 10.16
C VAL A 103 -6.80 -4.74 10.79
N PRO A 104 -6.09 -5.80 11.25
CA PRO A 104 -4.68 -5.68 11.57
C PRO A 104 -3.86 -5.45 10.30
N ALA A 105 -2.86 -4.55 10.35
CA ALA A 105 -2.02 -4.23 9.22
C ALA A 105 -0.53 -4.28 9.60
N ALA A 106 0.23 -5.16 8.95
CA ALA A 106 1.68 -5.19 9.09
C ALA A 106 2.29 -4.02 8.30
N VAL A 107 3.19 -3.27 8.94
CA VAL A 107 3.95 -2.20 8.29
C VAL A 107 5.46 -2.45 8.43
N ALA A 108 6.19 -2.21 7.35
CA ALA A 108 7.65 -2.34 7.29
C ALA A 108 8.21 -1.39 6.23
N GLY A 109 9.49 -1.04 6.29
CA GLY A 109 10.06 -0.03 5.37
C GLY A 109 11.27 0.69 5.94
N THR A 110 11.74 1.69 5.18
CA THR A 110 12.59 2.75 5.75
C THR A 110 11.85 3.53 6.83
N ASP A 111 12.56 4.24 7.68
CA ASP A 111 11.94 4.95 8.83
C ASP A 111 10.80 5.88 8.39
N GLU A 112 11.03 6.65 7.34
CA GLU A 112 10.01 7.51 6.75
C GLU A 112 8.83 6.73 6.16
N ALA A 113 9.09 5.65 5.41
CA ALA A 113 8.04 4.85 4.81
C ALA A 113 7.20 4.10 5.86
N ARG A 114 7.80 3.66 6.97
CA ARG A 114 7.07 3.06 8.10
C ARG A 114 6.15 4.07 8.76
N GLN A 115 6.63 5.30 9.01
CA GLN A 115 5.80 6.37 9.56
C GLN A 115 4.59 6.66 8.67
N VAL A 116 4.82 6.81 7.37
CA VAL A 116 3.76 7.05 6.38
C VAL A 116 2.80 5.87 6.27
N ALA A 117 3.30 4.62 6.28
CA ALA A 117 2.45 3.43 6.25
C ALA A 117 1.55 3.33 7.50
N THR A 118 2.10 3.64 8.68
CA THR A 118 1.34 3.69 9.94
C THR A 118 0.28 4.79 9.91
N GLU A 119 0.61 6.00 9.45
CA GLU A 119 -0.37 7.09 9.29
C GLU A 119 -1.48 6.70 8.31
N LEU A 120 -1.12 6.14 7.16
CA LEU A 120 -2.08 5.71 6.14
C LEU A 120 -2.99 4.58 6.67
N ALA A 121 -2.45 3.63 7.42
CA ALA A 121 -3.24 2.58 8.07
C ALA A 121 -4.26 3.16 9.06
N HIS A 122 -3.86 4.14 9.88
CA HIS A 122 -4.79 4.81 10.79
C HIS A 122 -5.88 5.60 10.04
N LEU A 123 -5.55 6.28 8.94
CA LEU A 123 -6.54 6.96 8.09
C LEU A 123 -7.55 6.00 7.46
N LEU A 124 -7.10 4.79 7.14
CA LEU A 124 -7.95 3.69 6.67
C LEU A 124 -8.81 3.08 7.80
N GLY A 125 -8.57 3.43 9.06
CA GLY A 125 -9.22 2.85 10.24
C GLY A 125 -8.63 1.51 10.68
N PHE A 126 -7.48 1.10 10.15
CA PHE A 126 -6.81 -0.17 10.47
C PHE A 126 -6.01 -0.09 11.78
N HIS A 127 -5.55 -1.25 12.24
CA HIS A 127 -4.66 -1.41 13.39
C HIS A 127 -3.23 -1.76 12.94
N PRO A 128 -2.36 -0.77 12.69
CA PRO A 128 -1.00 -1.03 12.25
C PRO A 128 -0.14 -1.61 13.37
N PHE A 129 0.76 -2.51 13.00
CA PHE A 129 1.85 -2.98 13.85
C PHE A 129 3.12 -3.14 13.02
N GLU A 130 4.25 -2.74 13.60
CA GLU A 130 5.54 -2.83 12.91
C GLU A 130 6.02 -4.27 12.85
N VAL A 131 6.48 -4.68 11.67
CA VAL A 131 7.22 -5.92 11.48
C VAL A 131 8.69 -5.54 11.30
N PRO A 132 9.61 -6.14 12.09
CA PRO A 132 11.03 -5.92 11.92
C PRO A 132 11.45 -6.19 10.48
N GLY A 133 12.33 -5.36 9.94
CA GLY A 133 12.92 -5.57 8.62
C GLY A 133 13.62 -6.92 8.49
N ASP A 134 13.56 -7.47 7.28
CA ASP A 134 13.96 -8.82 6.85
C ASP A 134 13.19 -9.96 7.55
N ARG A 135 12.11 -10.38 6.89
CA ARG A 135 11.20 -11.44 7.35
C ARG A 135 11.86 -12.82 7.35
N ARG A 136 13.13 -12.94 6.90
CA ARG A 136 13.96 -14.14 7.03
C ARG A 136 14.18 -14.58 8.47
N LEU A 137 14.05 -13.70 9.47
CA LEU A 137 14.31 -14.09 10.86
C LEU A 137 13.17 -14.87 11.54
N TYR A 138 11.99 -15.00 10.91
CA TYR A 138 10.81 -15.60 11.56
C TYR A 138 10.22 -16.84 10.89
N HIS A 139 10.89 -17.40 9.88
CA HIS A 139 10.52 -18.69 9.30
C HIS A 139 11.74 -19.59 9.16
N ALA A 140 12.18 -20.16 10.29
CA ALA A 140 12.97 -21.38 10.36
C ALA A 140 12.12 -22.48 11.03
#